data_AF-A0A183TA38-F1
#
_entry.id   AF-A0A183TA38-F1
#
_cell.length_a   1.000
_cell.length_b   1.000
_cell.length_c   1.000
_cell.angle_alpha   90.00
_cell.angle_beta   90.00
_cell.angle_gamma   90.00
#
_symmetry.space_group_name_H-M   'P 1'
#
loop_
_entity.id
_entity.type
_entity.pdbx_description
1 polymer ?
#
loop_
_entity_poly.entity_id
_entity_poly.type
_entity_poly.pdbx_seq_one_letter_code
_entity_poly.pdbx_strand_id
1 'polypeptide(L)'
;MGKSPKGKGKGSKGKSKSPNSKGSKGKNVPEEPPIERGMQTDPDSFCYMCCVEFSDGAAIQAHTLLMDHRPPYDISHQRCRGCKETVFMKWAEKHKCCLAKAAYLRHISSNVSLPGGPPYRCLFCRSRPFNSRSELTVHLLAYHRPQRQPGVCGMCSFTFTEPLPPPPPPVPPPPANADEATLQQYTKDVKKVAELRMCEFEYAEVAPGLLDLHNHCARVHVPAYTLLLRQKLLMDFHLREPFACVICGQVFNSNVEYHAHIICRHATDIAVKEELRICSICSKGIRSEDCFNQHVKRRHEEPIAHLADLWISRELMMNAVDAGQVCTTCWEVLPNATQLQAHILVAHTSTNPLVCGWCNLEFTAYPDPLVAFPIFLNHERNHARVLHSQALESKRTFDPVPELLNEDFSAEAIAAMLAAQAEGDASKSSKSPKSKSGKSKGKGKDKSKGKSSPKKKK
;
A
#
# COMPACT_ATOMS: atom_id res chain seq x y z
N MET A 1 0.34 33.50 -49.79
CA MET A 1 -0.23 32.97 -51.05
C MET A 1 0.88 32.82 -52.06
N GLY A 2 1.02 31.61 -52.63
CA GLY A 2 1.76 31.31 -53.86
C GLY A 2 3.29 31.22 -53.75
N LYS A 3 3.98 30.23 -54.29
CA LYS A 3 3.63 29.00 -55.02
C LYS A 3 4.84 28.05 -54.88
N SER A 4 4.59 26.76 -54.67
CA SER A 4 5.55 25.66 -54.95
C SER A 4 5.84 25.57 -56.46
N PRO A 5 6.83 24.75 -56.91
CA PRO A 5 6.57 23.32 -57.15
C PRO A 5 7.78 22.40 -56.78
N LYS A 6 7.56 21.26 -56.12
CA LYS A 6 7.33 19.90 -56.67
C LYS A 6 8.39 19.40 -57.66
N GLY A 7 9.07 18.32 -57.27
CA GLY A 7 9.75 17.37 -58.17
C GLY A 7 9.96 16.02 -57.48
N LYS A 8 9.19 15.00 -57.90
CA LYS A 8 9.27 13.59 -57.49
C LYS A 8 10.42 12.89 -58.24
N GLY A 9 11.00 11.83 -57.66
CA GLY A 9 11.76 10.84 -58.43
C GLY A 9 12.45 9.78 -57.58
N LYS A 10 11.98 8.53 -57.67
CA LYS A 10 12.47 7.35 -56.95
C LYS A 10 13.74 6.76 -57.59
N GLY A 11 14.62 6.25 -56.73
CA GLY A 11 15.24 4.92 -56.86
C GLY A 11 16.63 4.83 -57.51
N SER A 12 17.60 4.29 -56.76
CA SER A 12 18.36 3.09 -57.16
C SER A 12 19.34 2.62 -56.07
N LYS A 13 19.57 1.31 -56.09
CA LYS A 13 20.27 0.43 -55.14
C LYS A 13 21.79 0.64 -55.10
N GLY A 14 22.42 0.31 -53.97
CA GLY A 14 23.87 0.06 -53.88
C GLY A 14 24.23 -0.65 -52.57
N LYS A 15 24.49 -1.96 -52.65
CA LYS A 15 24.93 -2.85 -51.56
C LYS A 15 26.42 -2.67 -51.23
N SER A 16 26.79 -3.22 -50.06
CA SER A 16 28.06 -3.92 -49.74
C SER A 16 29.15 -3.04 -49.09
N LYS A 17 29.96 -3.45 -48.09
CA LYS A 17 30.27 -4.71 -47.40
C LYS A 17 30.72 -4.41 -45.97
N SER A 18 30.41 -5.30 -45.02
CA SER A 18 31.12 -5.46 -43.75
C SER A 18 32.31 -6.41 -43.93
N PRO A 19 33.41 -6.27 -43.16
CA PRO A 19 34.40 -7.32 -43.01
C PRO A 19 34.17 -8.11 -41.71
N ASN A 20 34.44 -9.41 -41.83
CA ASN A 20 34.39 -10.43 -40.80
C ASN A 20 35.83 -10.86 -40.47
N SER A 21 36.17 -11.10 -39.19
CA SER A 21 37.28 -12.00 -38.84
C SER A 21 37.02 -12.77 -37.53
N LYS A 22 37.00 -14.09 -37.74
CA LYS A 22 37.02 -15.28 -36.86
C LYS A 22 37.93 -15.11 -35.63
N GLY A 23 37.76 -15.77 -34.48
CA GLY A 23 36.90 -16.87 -34.03
C GLY A 23 37.64 -17.62 -32.90
N SER A 24 36.94 -18.23 -31.92
CA SER A 24 37.44 -19.33 -31.09
C SER A 24 36.31 -20.04 -30.34
N LYS A 25 36.40 -21.38 -30.34
CA LYS A 25 35.42 -22.37 -29.88
C LYS A 25 35.37 -22.48 -28.35
N GLY A 26 34.20 -22.81 -27.80
CA GLY A 26 34.09 -23.33 -26.43
C GLY A 26 32.67 -23.60 -25.91
N LYS A 27 32.26 -24.88 -25.98
CA LYS A 27 31.27 -25.61 -25.14
C LYS A 27 29.78 -25.20 -25.20
N ASN A 28 28.99 -26.09 -25.81
CA ASN A 28 27.53 -26.17 -25.72
C ASN A 28 27.08 -26.50 -24.29
N VAL A 29 26.33 -25.59 -23.68
CA VAL A 29 25.35 -25.87 -22.63
C VAL A 29 23.99 -25.49 -23.24
N PRO A 30 22.92 -26.28 -23.08
CA PRO A 30 21.59 -25.84 -23.51
C PRO A 30 21.19 -24.64 -22.65
N GLU A 31 21.33 -23.43 -23.19
CA GLU A 31 20.68 -22.25 -22.62
C GLU A 31 19.19 -22.43 -22.85
N GLU A 32 18.44 -22.68 -21.78
CA GLU A 32 17.00 -22.42 -21.79
C GLU A 32 16.79 -20.97 -22.26
N PRO A 33 15.85 -20.73 -23.18
CA PRO A 33 15.64 -19.38 -23.70
C PRO A 33 15.38 -18.44 -22.52
N PRO A 34 15.98 -17.24 -22.51
CA PRO A 34 15.73 -16.29 -21.45
C PRO A 34 14.23 -16.05 -21.40
N ILE A 35 13.62 -16.38 -20.25
CA ILE A 35 12.25 -15.98 -19.96
C ILE A 35 12.27 -14.45 -20.03
N GLU A 36 11.73 -13.91 -21.12
CA GLU A 36 11.33 -12.50 -21.17
C GLU A 36 10.32 -12.32 -20.04
N ARG A 37 10.81 -11.92 -18.87
CA ARG A 37 9.95 -11.35 -17.83
C ARG A 37 9.50 -10.01 -18.37
N GLY A 38 8.49 -10.04 -19.23
CA GLY A 38 7.66 -8.88 -19.51
C GLY A 38 7.14 -8.43 -18.17
N MET A 39 7.73 -7.37 -17.64
CA MET A 39 7.32 -6.75 -16.40
C MET A 39 5.92 -6.19 -16.70
N GLN A 40 4.86 -6.89 -16.28
CA GLN A 40 3.51 -6.32 -16.36
C GLN A 40 3.43 -5.25 -15.27
N THR A 41 3.94 -4.06 -15.59
CA THR A 41 4.04 -2.94 -14.66
C THR A 41 2.80 -2.07 -14.62
N ASP A 42 1.89 -2.24 -15.59
CA ASP A 42 0.70 -1.40 -15.72
C ASP A 42 -0.55 -2.18 -15.30
N PRO A 43 -1.42 -1.58 -14.47
CA PRO A 43 -2.73 -2.14 -14.16
C PRO A 43 -3.54 -2.29 -15.45
N ASP A 44 -4.02 -3.49 -15.74
CA ASP A 44 -4.88 -3.71 -16.88
C ASP A 44 -6.35 -3.54 -16.49
N SER A 45 -7.11 -2.85 -17.34
CA SER A 45 -8.56 -2.70 -17.23
C SER A 45 -9.29 -3.90 -17.84
N PHE A 46 -8.74 -5.11 -17.69
CA PHE A 46 -9.23 -6.32 -18.34
C PHE A 46 -9.87 -7.29 -17.36
N CYS A 47 -11.12 -7.68 -17.61
CA CYS A 47 -11.79 -8.68 -16.79
C CYS A 47 -11.34 -10.07 -17.21
N TYR A 48 -10.64 -10.77 -16.32
CA TYR A 48 -10.09 -12.09 -16.61
C TYR A 48 -11.18 -13.16 -16.73
N MET A 49 -12.38 -12.93 -16.16
CA MET A 49 -13.45 -13.92 -16.21
C MET A 49 -14.24 -13.92 -17.52
N CYS A 50 -14.61 -12.73 -18.01
CA CYS A 50 -15.39 -12.59 -19.24
C CYS A 50 -14.55 -12.16 -20.44
N CYS A 51 -13.25 -11.96 -20.24
CA CYS A 51 -12.30 -11.54 -21.26
C CYS A 51 -12.72 -10.24 -22.00
N VAL A 52 -13.26 -9.27 -21.25
CA VAL A 52 -13.65 -7.95 -21.77
C VAL A 52 -12.70 -6.89 -21.25
N GLU A 53 -12.28 -5.98 -22.13
CA GLU A 53 -11.48 -4.80 -21.81
C GLU A 53 -12.39 -3.60 -21.54
N PHE A 54 -12.02 -2.80 -20.55
CA PHE A 54 -12.74 -1.62 -20.07
C PHE A 54 -11.88 -0.37 -20.24
N SER A 55 -12.50 0.82 -20.16
CA SER A 55 -11.80 2.09 -20.35
C SER A 55 -10.75 2.40 -19.28
N ASP A 56 -11.00 2.02 -18.02
CA ASP A 56 -10.12 2.30 -16.88
C ASP A 56 -10.39 1.37 -15.68
N GLY A 57 -9.58 1.53 -14.62
CA GLY A 57 -9.70 0.78 -13.37
C GLY A 57 -11.06 0.93 -12.66
N ALA A 58 -11.67 2.13 -12.74
CA ALA A 58 -12.97 2.36 -12.12
C ALA A 58 -14.10 1.65 -12.88
N ALA A 59 -14.03 1.59 -14.20
CA ALA A 59 -14.98 0.88 -15.06
C ALA A 59 -14.96 -0.63 -14.79
N ILE A 60 -13.77 -1.24 -14.69
CA ILE A 60 -13.66 -2.67 -14.38
C ILE A 60 -14.08 -2.99 -12.93
N GLN A 61 -13.77 -2.14 -11.94
CA GLN A 61 -14.28 -2.34 -10.58
C GLN A 61 -15.80 -2.26 -10.53
N ALA A 62 -16.40 -1.28 -11.21
CA ALA A 62 -17.85 -1.14 -11.31
C ALA A 62 -18.48 -2.38 -11.96
N HIS A 63 -17.89 -2.88 -13.05
CA HIS A 63 -18.28 -4.13 -13.69
C HIS A 63 -18.21 -5.32 -12.73
N THR A 64 -17.08 -5.50 -12.04
CA THR A 64 -16.83 -6.64 -11.14
C THR A 64 -17.81 -6.65 -9.96
N LEU A 65 -18.12 -5.46 -9.43
CA LEU A 65 -19.10 -5.29 -8.35
C LEU A 65 -20.53 -5.61 -8.83
N LEU A 66 -20.92 -5.16 -10.02
CA LEU A 66 -22.32 -5.14 -10.43
C LEU A 66 -22.73 -6.27 -11.36
N MET A 67 -21.84 -6.86 -12.14
CA MET A 67 -22.19 -7.90 -13.10
C MET A 67 -21.95 -9.28 -12.52
N ASP A 68 -22.92 -10.17 -12.65
CA ASP A 68 -22.79 -11.56 -12.23
C ASP A 68 -21.82 -12.31 -13.15
N HIS A 69 -20.84 -12.99 -12.55
CA HIS A 69 -19.92 -13.94 -13.20
C HIS A 69 -20.24 -15.40 -12.83
N ARG A 70 -21.43 -15.67 -12.27
CA ARG A 70 -21.83 -16.98 -11.74
C ARG A 70 -22.96 -17.63 -12.57
N PRO A 71 -22.99 -18.97 -12.68
CA PRO A 71 -24.12 -19.78 -13.15
C PRO A 71 -25.52 -19.29 -12.75
N PRO A 72 -26.53 -19.30 -13.65
CA PRO A 72 -26.45 -19.66 -15.07
C PRO A 72 -25.83 -18.49 -15.85
N TYR A 73 -24.51 -18.51 -15.96
CA TYR A 73 -23.68 -17.60 -16.71
C TYR A 73 -23.78 -18.09 -18.14
N ASP A 74 -24.34 -17.25 -18.99
CA ASP A 74 -24.12 -17.37 -20.41
C ASP A 74 -22.84 -16.60 -20.70
N ILE A 75 -21.93 -17.20 -21.46
CA ILE A 75 -20.67 -16.58 -21.90
C ILE A 75 -20.95 -15.22 -22.57
N SER A 76 -22.15 -15.04 -23.13
CA SER A 76 -22.57 -13.82 -23.82
C SER A 76 -23.36 -12.82 -22.97
N HIS A 77 -24.04 -13.25 -21.89
CA HIS A 77 -24.96 -12.40 -21.11
C HIS A 77 -24.68 -12.46 -19.61
N GLN A 78 -24.72 -11.29 -18.98
CA GLN A 78 -24.52 -11.13 -17.55
C GLN A 78 -25.70 -10.40 -16.93
N ARG A 79 -26.08 -10.78 -15.71
CA ARG A 79 -27.14 -10.09 -14.97
C ARG A 79 -26.57 -9.01 -14.08
N CYS A 80 -27.17 -7.82 -14.10
CA CYS A 80 -26.79 -6.73 -13.22
C CYS A 80 -27.36 -6.95 -11.81
N ARG A 81 -26.51 -6.99 -10.78
CA ARG A 81 -26.91 -7.11 -9.37
C ARG A 81 -27.75 -5.94 -8.89
N GLY A 82 -27.54 -4.75 -9.45
CA GLY A 82 -28.23 -3.51 -9.07
C GLY A 82 -29.68 -3.47 -9.56
N CYS A 83 -29.89 -3.56 -10.88
CA CYS A 83 -31.23 -3.44 -11.49
C CYS A 83 -31.85 -4.77 -11.96
N LYS A 84 -31.14 -5.89 -11.83
CA LYS A 84 -31.55 -7.24 -12.24
C LYS A 84 -31.72 -7.47 -13.75
N GLU A 85 -31.49 -6.45 -14.57
CA GLU A 85 -31.49 -6.55 -16.03
C GLU A 85 -30.40 -7.49 -16.56
N THR A 86 -30.69 -8.15 -17.69
CA THR A 86 -29.71 -8.96 -18.42
C THR A 86 -29.03 -8.08 -19.46
N VAL A 87 -27.70 -8.08 -19.46
CA VAL A 87 -26.86 -7.22 -20.28
C VAL A 87 -25.89 -8.10 -21.07
N PHE A 88 -25.78 -7.83 -22.37
CA PHE A 88 -24.75 -8.45 -23.18
C PHE A 88 -23.37 -8.03 -22.67
N MET A 89 -22.45 -8.99 -22.47
CA MET A 89 -21.14 -8.79 -21.82
C MET A 89 -20.36 -7.58 -22.37
N LYS A 90 -20.39 -7.37 -23.69
CA LYS A 90 -19.63 -6.27 -24.35
C LYS A 90 -20.25 -4.89 -24.10
N TRP A 91 -21.48 -4.85 -23.60
CA TRP A 91 -22.20 -3.61 -23.29
C TRP A 91 -22.28 -3.36 -21.78
N ALA A 92 -21.65 -4.22 -20.96
CA ALA A 92 -21.63 -4.09 -19.51
C ALA A 92 -21.09 -2.73 -19.05
N GLU A 93 -20.04 -2.20 -19.68
CA GLU A 93 -19.48 -0.88 -19.34
C GLU A 93 -20.47 0.26 -19.60
N LYS A 94 -21.26 0.16 -20.67
CA LYS A 94 -22.27 1.17 -21.06
C LYS A 94 -23.58 1.02 -20.29
N HIS A 95 -23.72 -0.02 -19.48
CA HIS A 95 -24.91 -0.22 -18.67
C HIS A 95 -25.03 0.89 -17.63
N LYS A 96 -26.24 1.45 -17.47
CA LYS A 96 -26.51 2.61 -16.59
C LYS A 96 -25.94 2.44 -15.17
N CYS A 97 -26.09 1.26 -14.55
CA CYS A 97 -25.58 1.02 -13.21
C CYS A 97 -24.04 1.03 -13.17
N CYS A 98 -23.38 0.44 -14.17
CA CYS A 98 -21.92 0.41 -14.28
C CYS A 98 -21.36 1.82 -14.53
N LEU A 99 -21.98 2.61 -15.41
CA LEU A 99 -21.59 4.00 -15.67
C LEU A 99 -21.69 4.86 -14.40
N ALA A 100 -22.82 4.79 -13.70
CA ALA A 100 -23.02 5.55 -12.47
C ALA A 100 -22.02 5.13 -11.38
N LYS A 101 -21.78 3.83 -11.22
CA LYS A 101 -20.82 3.31 -10.25
C LYS A 101 -19.40 3.74 -10.61
N ALA A 102 -18.97 3.58 -11.86
CA ALA A 102 -17.64 3.98 -12.32
C ALA A 102 -17.41 5.49 -12.14
N ALA A 103 -18.41 6.33 -12.43
CA ALA A 103 -18.32 7.77 -12.19
C ALA A 103 -18.11 8.11 -10.71
N TYR A 104 -18.85 7.45 -9.80
CA TYR A 104 -18.64 7.60 -8.36
C TYR A 104 -17.25 7.13 -7.94
N LEU A 105 -16.79 5.97 -8.42
CA LEU A 105 -15.46 5.44 -8.09
C LEU A 105 -14.33 6.39 -8.51
N ARG A 106 -14.41 6.98 -9.72
CA ARG A 106 -13.44 8.00 -10.18
C ARG A 106 -13.48 9.26 -9.32
N HIS A 107 -14.68 9.68 -8.88
CA HIS A 107 -14.82 10.87 -8.06
C HIS A 107 -14.14 10.69 -6.70
N ILE A 108 -14.43 9.59 -6.00
CA ILE A 108 -13.86 9.33 -4.66
C ILE A 108 -12.36 9.04 -4.70
N SER A 109 -11.83 8.49 -5.81
CA SER A 109 -10.39 8.23 -5.98
C SER A 109 -9.60 9.44 -6.48
N SER A 110 -10.28 10.54 -6.83
CA SER A 110 -9.64 11.75 -7.33
C SER A 110 -8.97 12.56 -6.22
N ASN A 111 -7.97 13.37 -6.59
CA ASN A 111 -7.28 14.26 -5.64
C ASN A 111 -8.21 15.28 -4.96
N VAL A 112 -9.37 15.58 -5.55
CA VAL A 112 -10.38 16.48 -4.96
C VAL A 112 -11.01 15.84 -3.72
N SER A 113 -11.24 14.53 -3.75
CA SER A 113 -11.87 13.77 -2.67
C SER A 113 -10.85 13.22 -1.67
N LEU A 114 -9.56 13.38 -1.95
CA LEU A 114 -8.45 12.90 -1.14
C LEU A 114 -7.53 14.05 -0.65
N PRO A 115 -8.06 15.10 0.01
CA PRO A 115 -7.21 16.13 0.59
C PRO A 115 -6.33 15.54 1.70
N GLY A 116 -5.04 15.87 1.64
CA GLY A 116 -4.03 15.20 2.47
C GLY A 116 -3.65 13.80 1.98
N GLY A 117 -3.97 13.47 0.73
CA GLY A 117 -3.54 12.26 0.01
C GLY A 117 -4.32 10.98 0.34
N PRO A 118 -3.92 9.84 -0.25
CA PRO A 118 -4.60 8.55 -0.09
C PRO A 118 -4.79 8.09 1.37
N PRO A 119 -5.91 7.43 1.72
CA PRO A 119 -6.31 7.12 3.10
C PRO A 119 -5.51 5.98 3.76
N TYR A 120 -4.43 5.53 3.13
CA TYR A 120 -3.55 4.46 3.59
C TYR A 120 -2.10 4.94 3.68
N ARG A 121 -1.87 6.25 3.76
CA ARG A 121 -0.54 6.86 3.95
C ARG A 121 -0.42 7.50 5.32
N CYS A 122 0.64 7.18 6.04
CA CYS A 122 0.90 7.75 7.36
C CYS A 122 1.57 9.12 7.27
N LEU A 123 0.97 10.12 7.93
CA LEU A 123 1.51 11.49 7.99
C LEU A 123 2.68 11.63 8.97
N PHE A 124 2.82 10.74 9.95
CA PHE A 124 3.93 10.77 10.91
C PHE A 124 5.19 10.07 10.40
N CYS A 125 5.06 9.18 9.41
CA CYS A 125 6.15 8.39 8.82
C CYS A 125 6.47 8.83 7.39
N ARG A 126 6.55 10.14 7.12
CA ARG A 126 6.91 10.67 5.78
C ARG A 126 6.11 10.03 4.65
N SER A 127 4.77 10.04 4.75
CA SER A 127 3.89 9.48 3.72
C SER A 127 4.08 7.97 3.48
N ARG A 128 4.61 7.20 4.45
CA ARG A 128 4.80 5.75 4.29
C ARG A 128 3.47 5.09 3.87
N PRO A 129 3.44 4.36 2.73
CA PRO A 129 2.25 3.68 2.28
C PRO A 129 2.02 2.38 3.06
N PHE A 130 0.76 2.06 3.29
CA PHE A 130 0.26 0.80 3.83
C PHE A 130 -0.70 0.17 2.81
N ASN A 131 -1.05 -1.11 2.99
CA ASN A 131 -1.90 -1.82 2.05
C ASN A 131 -3.39 -1.67 2.36
N SER A 132 -3.78 -0.98 3.45
CA SER A 132 -5.18 -0.67 3.73
C SER A 132 -5.33 0.42 4.79
N ARG A 133 -6.56 0.92 4.94
CA ARG A 133 -6.93 1.78 6.07
C ARG A 133 -6.88 1.06 7.41
N SER A 134 -7.20 -0.23 7.43
CA SER A 134 -7.08 -1.07 8.63
C SER A 134 -5.62 -1.15 9.07
N GLU A 135 -4.71 -1.37 8.13
CA GLU A 135 -3.27 -1.41 8.39
C GLU A 135 -2.73 -0.06 8.84
N LEU A 136 -3.14 1.05 8.21
CA LEU A 136 -2.81 2.39 8.68
C LEU A 136 -3.32 2.64 10.10
N THR A 137 -4.56 2.27 10.40
CA THR A 137 -5.15 2.44 11.75
C THR A 137 -4.35 1.69 12.80
N VAL A 138 -4.06 0.42 12.55
CA VAL A 138 -3.24 -0.40 13.43
C VAL A 138 -1.84 0.21 13.57
N HIS A 139 -1.23 0.68 12.49
CA HIS A 139 0.07 1.35 12.54
C HIS A 139 0.03 2.61 13.43
N LEU A 140 -0.99 3.47 13.31
CA LEU A 140 -1.13 4.66 14.16
C LEU A 140 -1.26 4.28 15.64
N LEU A 141 -2.04 3.25 15.95
CA LEU A 141 -2.24 2.79 17.33
C LEU A 141 -1.05 2.00 17.89
N ALA A 142 -0.27 1.33 17.05
CA ALA A 142 0.88 0.54 17.48
C ALA A 142 2.17 1.37 17.56
N TYR A 143 2.39 2.32 16.65
CA TYR A 143 3.62 3.12 16.55
C TYR A 143 3.47 4.52 17.14
N HIS A 144 2.39 5.22 16.77
CA HIS A 144 2.18 6.65 17.06
C HIS A 144 1.23 6.90 18.22
N ARG A 145 0.97 5.87 19.02
CA ARG A 145 0.16 5.97 20.21
C ARG A 145 0.75 6.99 21.20
N PRO A 146 -0.05 7.94 21.71
CA PRO A 146 0.37 8.83 22.77
C PRO A 146 0.81 8.03 24.00
N GLN A 147 1.92 8.46 24.61
CA GLN A 147 2.52 7.82 25.79
C GLN A 147 2.89 6.33 25.61
N ARG A 148 3.08 5.88 24.36
CA ARG A 148 3.63 4.54 24.09
C ARG A 148 4.99 4.37 24.78
N GLN A 149 5.17 3.23 25.45
CA GLN A 149 6.47 2.87 26.00
C GLN A 149 7.46 2.56 24.86
N PRO A 150 8.66 3.14 24.85
CA PRO A 150 9.68 2.83 23.86
C PRO A 150 9.96 1.32 23.79
N GLY A 151 10.13 0.79 22.58
CA GLY A 151 10.35 -0.64 22.33
C GLY A 151 9.16 -1.57 22.61
N VAL A 152 7.96 -1.04 22.89
CA VAL A 152 6.75 -1.85 23.12
C VAL A 152 5.66 -1.50 22.11
N CYS A 153 4.95 -2.49 21.59
CA CYS A 153 3.78 -2.28 20.73
C CYS A 153 2.75 -1.41 21.47
N GLY A 154 2.21 -0.39 20.80
CA GLY A 154 1.19 0.47 21.40
C GLY A 154 -0.13 -0.25 21.72
N MET A 155 -0.37 -1.45 21.20
CA MET A 155 -1.64 -2.17 21.35
C MET A 155 -1.56 -3.42 22.23
N CYS A 156 -0.36 -3.91 22.52
CA CYS A 156 -0.16 -5.11 23.32
C CYS A 156 1.23 -5.15 23.96
N SER A 157 1.54 -6.19 24.72
CA SER A 157 2.82 -6.34 25.44
C SER A 157 4.00 -6.82 24.57
N PHE A 158 3.87 -6.85 23.24
CA PHE A 158 4.96 -7.27 22.35
C PHE A 158 6.11 -6.25 22.38
N THR A 159 7.34 -6.74 22.44
CA THR A 159 8.56 -5.92 22.53
C THR A 159 9.42 -6.03 21.27
N PHE A 160 10.09 -4.95 20.88
CA PHE A 160 10.98 -4.88 19.73
C PHE A 160 12.14 -3.89 19.94
N THR A 161 13.16 -3.96 19.09
CA THR A 161 14.31 -3.06 19.16
C THR A 161 14.01 -1.74 18.45
N GLU A 162 13.84 -0.66 19.20
CA GLU A 162 13.57 0.66 18.63
C GLU A 162 14.86 1.31 18.09
N PRO A 163 14.83 1.97 16.91
CA PRO A 163 16.00 2.68 16.40
C PRO A 163 16.39 3.83 17.32
N LEU A 164 17.69 4.09 17.43
CA LEU A 164 18.16 5.25 18.17
C LEU A 164 17.64 6.54 17.52
N PRO A 165 17.22 7.53 18.34
CA PRO A 165 16.77 8.79 17.80
C PRO A 165 17.90 9.49 17.04
N PRO A 166 17.57 10.24 15.99
CA PRO A 166 18.55 11.00 15.24
C PRO A 166 19.31 11.97 16.17
N PRO A 167 20.64 12.21 15.96
CA PRO A 167 21.37 13.23 16.70
C PRO A 167 20.71 14.61 16.58
N PRO A 168 20.87 15.53 17.54
CA PRO A 168 20.25 16.86 17.45
C PRO A 168 20.69 17.64 16.19
N PRO A 169 19.87 18.56 15.67
CA PRO A 169 20.22 19.39 14.53
C PRO A 169 21.54 20.15 14.77
N PRO A 170 22.47 20.22 13.79
CA PRO A 170 23.74 20.91 13.94
C PRO A 170 23.60 22.44 13.79
N VAL A 171 22.78 23.05 14.65
CA VAL A 171 22.61 24.51 14.72
C VAL A 171 23.34 25.02 15.96
N PRO A 172 24.35 25.91 15.82
CA PRO A 172 25.09 26.43 16.97
C PRO A 172 24.16 27.18 17.92
N PRO A 173 24.26 26.96 19.25
CA PRO A 173 23.40 27.62 20.21
C PRO A 173 23.66 29.13 20.23
N PRO A 174 22.64 29.96 20.49
CA PRO A 174 22.80 31.41 20.55
C PRO A 174 23.70 31.81 21.75
N PRO A 175 24.39 32.96 21.69
CA PRO A 175 25.16 33.49 22.81
C PRO A 175 24.27 33.67 24.06
N ALA A 176 24.85 33.57 25.26
CA ALA A 176 24.11 33.68 26.53
C ALA A 176 23.36 35.02 26.71
N ASN A 177 23.78 36.07 26.00
CA ASN A 177 23.18 37.41 26.03
C ASN A 177 22.42 37.76 24.73
N ALA A 178 21.96 36.75 23.99
CA ALA A 178 21.22 36.97 22.75
C ALA A 178 19.91 37.72 23.00
N ASP A 179 19.58 38.65 22.11
CA ASP A 179 18.32 39.36 22.09
C ASP A 179 17.16 38.44 21.63
N GLU A 180 15.93 38.87 21.91
CA GLU A 180 14.72 38.07 21.63
C GLU A 180 14.59 37.72 20.15
N ALA A 181 14.98 38.61 19.23
CA ALA A 181 14.95 38.35 17.80
C ALA A 181 15.93 37.23 17.40
N THR A 182 17.14 37.21 17.98
CA THR A 182 18.12 36.15 17.74
C THR A 182 17.65 34.80 18.28
N LEU A 183 17.00 34.76 19.46
CA LEU A 183 16.39 33.54 20.01
C LEU A 183 15.24 33.01 19.12
N GLN A 184 14.39 33.90 18.63
CA GLN A 184 13.32 33.54 17.69
C GLN A 184 13.89 33.02 16.36
N GLN A 185 14.95 33.63 15.84
CA GLN A 185 15.61 33.20 14.60
C GLN A 185 16.26 31.82 14.78
N TYR A 186 16.99 31.60 15.89
CA TYR A 186 17.55 30.30 16.23
C TYR A 186 16.47 29.21 16.27
N THR A 187 15.33 29.48 16.91
CA THR A 187 14.21 28.53 16.99
C THR A 187 13.66 28.19 15.59
N LYS A 188 13.53 29.19 14.70
CA LYS A 188 13.12 28.98 13.31
C LYS A 188 14.14 28.16 12.53
N ASP A 189 15.43 28.42 12.71
CA ASP A 189 16.50 27.72 12.01
C ASP A 189 16.60 26.26 12.47
N VAL A 190 16.49 26.00 13.78
CA VAL A 190 16.39 24.63 14.33
C VAL A 190 15.20 23.89 13.75
N LYS A 191 14.01 24.52 13.73
CA LYS A 191 12.80 23.93 13.14
C LYS A 191 12.99 23.61 11.66
N LYS A 192 13.54 24.55 10.89
CA LYS A 192 13.78 24.39 9.45
C LYS A 192 14.78 23.27 9.15
N VAL A 193 15.87 23.18 9.91
CA VAL A 193 16.86 22.09 9.74
C VAL A 193 16.24 20.74 10.11
N ALA A 194 15.43 20.68 11.15
CA ALA A 194 14.70 19.45 11.50
C ALA A 194 13.73 19.02 10.38
N GLU A 195 12.95 19.95 9.82
CA GLU A 195 12.03 19.67 8.70
C GLU A 195 12.76 19.22 7.44
N LEU A 196 13.87 19.89 7.09
CA LEU A 196 14.70 19.51 5.96
C LEU A 196 15.24 18.10 6.12
N ARG A 197 15.75 17.77 7.31
CA ARG A 197 16.21 16.42 7.64
C ARG A 197 15.10 15.38 7.54
N MET A 198 13.90 15.69 8.02
CA MET A 198 12.73 14.81 7.84
C MET A 198 12.38 14.56 6.37
N CYS A 199 12.75 15.48 5.47
CA CYS A 199 12.57 15.35 4.03
C CYS A 199 13.77 14.71 3.31
N GLU A 200 14.94 14.56 3.95
CA GLU A 200 16.12 13.94 3.35
C GLU A 200 15.81 12.50 2.99
N PHE A 201 16.14 12.08 1.76
CA PHE A 201 15.93 10.70 1.30
C PHE A 201 16.72 9.72 2.18
N GLU A 202 16.02 8.98 3.04
CA GLU A 202 16.64 7.88 3.78
C GLU A 202 16.80 6.71 2.80
N TYR A 203 18.01 6.16 2.70
CA TYR A 203 18.22 4.89 1.99
C TYR A 203 17.41 3.84 2.74
N ALA A 204 16.28 3.43 2.15
CA ALA A 204 15.14 2.88 2.86
C ALA A 204 15.30 1.39 3.23
N GLU A 205 16.30 1.06 4.05
CA GLU A 205 16.20 -0.12 4.90
C GLU A 205 15.53 0.30 6.20
N VAL A 206 14.24 -0.05 6.34
CA VAL A 206 13.53 0.09 7.61
C VAL A 206 14.32 -0.67 8.65
N ALA A 207 14.70 0.02 9.75
CA ALA A 207 15.48 -0.59 10.81
C ALA A 207 14.85 -1.94 11.25
N PRO A 208 15.64 -3.01 11.42
CA PRO A 208 15.11 -4.36 11.64
C PRO A 208 14.04 -4.46 12.73
N GLY A 209 14.23 -3.78 13.87
CA GLY A 209 13.21 -3.83 14.93
C GLY A 209 11.90 -3.12 14.60
N LEU A 210 11.90 -2.10 13.72
CA LEU A 210 10.64 -1.54 13.20
C LEU A 210 9.94 -2.50 12.23
N LEU A 211 10.69 -3.37 11.55
CA LEU A 211 10.14 -4.44 10.72
C LEU A 211 9.50 -5.53 11.60
N ASP A 212 10.12 -5.88 12.73
CA ASP A 212 9.56 -6.83 13.70
C ASP A 212 8.18 -6.37 14.20
N LEU A 213 8.05 -5.09 14.59
CA LEU A 213 6.77 -4.53 14.99
C LEU A 213 5.74 -4.54 13.84
N HIS A 214 6.18 -4.32 12.59
CA HIS A 214 5.30 -4.28 11.43
C HIS A 214 4.71 -5.66 11.16
N ASN A 215 5.55 -6.69 11.14
CA ASN A 215 5.15 -8.08 10.94
C ASN A 215 4.25 -8.57 12.09
N HIS A 216 4.57 -8.19 13.32
CA HIS A 216 3.71 -8.44 14.49
C HIS A 216 2.31 -7.83 14.28
N CYS A 217 2.23 -6.55 13.92
CA CYS A 217 0.96 -5.86 13.68
C CYS A 217 0.16 -6.52 12.55
N ALA A 218 0.82 -6.85 11.44
CA ALA A 218 0.21 -7.48 10.26
C ALA A 218 -0.41 -8.85 10.59
N ARG A 219 0.17 -9.60 11.53
CA ARG A 219 -0.30 -10.94 11.92
C ARG A 219 -1.31 -10.92 13.07
N VAL A 220 -1.09 -10.08 14.07
CA VAL A 220 -1.85 -10.13 15.33
C VAL A 220 -3.01 -9.14 15.34
N HIS A 221 -2.84 -7.95 14.76
CA HIS A 221 -3.80 -6.86 14.89
C HIS A 221 -4.59 -6.61 13.60
N VAL A 222 -3.92 -6.56 12.44
CA VAL A 222 -4.57 -6.23 11.15
C VAL A 222 -5.74 -7.16 10.80
N PRO A 223 -5.67 -8.51 10.97
CA PRO A 223 -6.78 -9.39 10.60
C PRO A 223 -8.09 -9.05 11.33
N ALA A 224 -8.03 -8.72 12.62
CA ALA A 224 -9.20 -8.34 13.40
C ALA A 224 -9.84 -7.04 12.88
N TYR A 225 -9.03 -6.04 12.54
CA TYR A 225 -9.50 -4.76 12.03
C TYR A 225 -10.04 -4.85 10.61
N THR A 226 -9.43 -5.70 9.76
CA THR A 226 -9.94 -5.98 8.42
C THR A 226 -11.26 -6.74 8.47
N LEU A 227 -11.40 -7.73 9.36
CA LEU A 227 -12.66 -8.44 9.57
C LEU A 227 -13.76 -7.48 10.06
N LEU A 228 -13.44 -6.64 11.05
CA LEU A 228 -14.35 -5.59 11.55
C LEU A 228 -14.81 -4.65 10.43
N LEU A 229 -13.88 -4.18 9.60
CA LEU A 229 -14.21 -3.32 8.46
C LEU A 229 -15.14 -4.04 7.47
N ARG A 230 -14.86 -5.29 7.11
CA ARG A 230 -15.72 -6.09 6.22
C ARG A 230 -17.13 -6.24 6.80
N GLN A 231 -17.25 -6.56 8.08
CA GLN A 231 -18.54 -6.70 8.74
C GLN A 231 -19.34 -5.38 8.68
N LYS A 232 -18.69 -4.26 8.99
CA LYS A 232 -19.38 -2.97 8.99
C LYS A 232 -19.75 -2.47 7.60
N LEU A 233 -18.92 -2.71 6.58
CA LEU A 233 -19.21 -2.34 5.18
C LEU A 233 -20.49 -2.98 4.63
N LEU A 234 -20.95 -4.09 5.22
CA LEU A 234 -22.22 -4.71 4.86
C LEU A 234 -23.42 -3.90 5.36
N MET A 235 -23.27 -3.19 6.48
CA MET A 235 -24.36 -2.49 7.18
C MET A 235 -24.35 -0.99 6.93
N ASP A 236 -23.18 -0.40 6.68
CA ASP A 236 -23.00 1.04 6.53
C ASP A 236 -22.25 1.37 5.23
N PHE A 237 -22.95 2.02 4.31
CA PHE A 237 -22.37 2.41 3.03
C PHE A 237 -21.42 3.61 3.13
N HIS A 238 -21.56 4.45 4.17
CA HIS A 238 -20.70 5.62 4.36
C HIS A 238 -19.25 5.23 4.69
N LEU A 239 -19.03 4.00 5.17
CA LEU A 239 -17.70 3.45 5.38
C LEU A 239 -16.88 3.25 4.10
N ARG A 240 -17.52 3.36 2.93
CA ARG A 240 -16.85 3.35 1.62
C ARG A 240 -16.15 4.66 1.32
N GLU A 241 -16.45 5.74 2.05
CA GLU A 241 -15.73 7.00 1.93
C GLU A 241 -14.26 6.83 2.36
N PRO A 242 -13.31 7.55 1.73
CA PRO A 242 -11.87 7.33 1.94
C PRO A 242 -11.47 7.43 3.41
N PHE A 243 -11.91 8.48 4.09
CA PHE A 243 -11.50 8.78 5.46
C PHE A 243 -12.56 8.35 6.49
N ALA A 244 -13.15 7.17 6.31
CA ALA A 244 -14.04 6.58 7.31
C ALA A 244 -13.27 5.73 8.34
N CYS A 245 -13.54 5.94 9.63
CA CYS A 245 -12.90 5.22 10.73
C CYS A 245 -13.36 3.77 10.80
N VAL A 246 -12.42 2.83 10.72
CA VAL A 246 -12.71 1.39 10.82
C VAL A 246 -13.28 0.99 12.21
N ILE A 247 -12.94 1.74 13.26
CA ILE A 247 -13.29 1.41 14.66
C ILE A 247 -14.66 1.96 15.07
N CYS A 248 -15.00 3.20 14.71
CA CYS A 248 -16.26 3.83 15.12
C CYS A 248 -17.22 4.17 13.97
N GLY A 249 -16.77 4.11 12.71
CA GLY A 249 -17.61 4.41 11.54
C GLY A 249 -17.72 5.88 11.16
N GLN A 250 -17.17 6.81 11.96
CA GLN A 250 -17.20 8.23 11.63
C GLN A 250 -16.44 8.54 10.34
N VAL A 251 -17.00 9.43 9.52
CA VAL A 251 -16.42 9.85 8.24
C VAL A 251 -15.81 11.24 8.40
N PHE A 252 -14.59 11.39 7.88
CA PHE A 252 -13.84 12.64 7.87
C PHE A 252 -13.64 13.13 6.45
N ASN A 253 -13.26 14.40 6.30
CA ASN A 253 -13.07 15.00 4.97
C ASN A 253 -11.62 15.02 4.52
N SER A 254 -10.66 14.70 5.40
CA SER A 254 -9.24 14.70 5.06
C SER A 254 -8.44 13.63 5.81
N ASN A 255 -7.27 13.33 5.27
CA ASN A 255 -6.32 12.42 5.92
C ASN A 255 -5.81 12.98 7.26
N VAL A 256 -5.75 14.31 7.40
CA VAL A 256 -5.33 14.99 8.63
C VAL A 256 -6.37 14.78 9.74
N GLU A 257 -7.65 15.02 9.44
CA GLU A 257 -8.76 14.81 10.38
C GLU A 257 -8.84 13.34 10.80
N TYR A 258 -8.67 12.41 9.85
CA TYR A 258 -8.61 10.98 10.11
C TYR A 258 -7.51 10.61 11.11
N HIS A 259 -6.27 11.05 10.85
CA HIS A 259 -5.13 10.76 11.72
C HIS A 259 -5.36 11.31 13.13
N ALA A 260 -5.79 12.57 13.23
CA ALA A 260 -6.07 13.23 14.50
C ALA A 260 -7.16 12.49 15.29
N HIS A 261 -8.22 12.04 14.62
CA HIS A 261 -9.28 11.25 15.24
C HIS A 261 -8.75 9.92 15.80
N ILE A 262 -8.06 9.11 14.98
CA ILE A 262 -7.57 7.78 15.41
C ILE A 262 -6.69 7.91 16.66
N ILE A 263 -5.70 8.80 16.62
CA ILE A 263 -4.79 8.96 17.75
C ILE A 263 -5.50 9.53 18.98
N CYS A 264 -6.37 10.55 18.84
CA CYS A 264 -7.00 11.21 19.99
C CYS A 264 -8.08 10.34 20.65
N ARG A 265 -8.82 9.55 19.84
CA ARG A 265 -10.03 8.84 20.27
C ARG A 265 -9.78 7.37 20.58
N HIS A 266 -8.96 6.70 19.79
CA HIS A 266 -8.81 5.24 19.84
C HIS A 266 -7.49 4.77 20.42
N ALA A 267 -6.53 5.68 20.65
CA ALA A 267 -5.31 5.36 21.38
C ALA A 267 -5.48 5.44 22.91
N THR A 268 -6.67 5.09 23.43
CA THR A 268 -6.96 5.04 24.87
C THR A 268 -7.17 3.60 25.33
N ASP A 269 -6.50 3.18 26.41
CA ASP A 269 -6.50 1.76 26.86
C ASP A 269 -7.72 1.36 27.69
N ILE A 270 -8.59 2.31 28.05
CA ILE A 270 -9.62 2.09 29.06
C ILE A 270 -10.97 2.39 28.43
N ALA A 271 -11.88 1.42 28.42
CA ALA A 271 -13.28 1.61 27.99
C ALA A 271 -13.93 2.81 28.71
N VAL A 272 -13.58 3.01 29.99
CA VAL A 272 -14.00 4.19 30.78
C VAL A 272 -13.50 5.51 30.18
N LYS A 273 -12.28 5.57 29.62
CA LYS A 273 -11.78 6.78 28.94
C LYS A 273 -12.54 7.06 27.65
N GLU A 274 -12.94 6.02 26.93
CA GLU A 274 -13.75 6.16 25.72
C GLU A 274 -15.16 6.68 26.04
N GLU A 275 -15.82 6.14 27.07
CA GLU A 275 -17.13 6.60 27.54
C GLU A 275 -17.11 8.05 28.03
N LEU A 276 -16.05 8.42 28.76
CA LEU A 276 -15.84 9.77 29.27
C LEU A 276 -15.28 10.75 28.21
N ARG A 277 -15.07 10.29 26.96
CA ARG A 277 -14.50 11.04 25.84
C ARG A 277 -13.23 11.81 26.24
N ILE A 278 -12.30 11.11 26.86
CA ILE A 278 -11.02 11.67 27.28
C ILE A 278 -10.04 11.62 26.10
N CYS A 279 -9.51 12.78 25.71
CA CYS A 279 -8.50 12.85 24.65
C CYS A 279 -7.21 12.13 25.08
N SER A 280 -6.74 11.15 24.32
CA SER A 280 -5.50 10.40 24.62
C SER A 280 -4.26 11.29 24.67
N ILE A 281 -4.20 12.36 23.87
CA ILE A 281 -3.03 13.23 23.77
C ILE A 281 -2.90 14.14 25.00
N CYS A 282 -3.98 14.85 25.35
CA CYS A 282 -3.94 15.86 26.43
C CYS A 282 -4.71 15.48 27.69
N SER A 283 -5.33 14.29 27.73
CA SER A 283 -6.12 13.78 28.86
C SER A 283 -7.31 14.66 29.28
N LYS A 284 -7.76 15.58 28.41
CA LYS A 284 -8.94 16.42 28.68
C LYS A 284 -10.22 15.61 28.47
N GLY A 285 -11.07 15.56 29.49
CA GLY A 285 -12.42 14.99 29.40
C GLY A 285 -13.41 15.95 28.75
N ILE A 286 -14.29 15.42 27.90
CA ILE A 286 -15.19 16.22 27.06
C ILE A 286 -16.62 15.67 27.13
N ARG A 287 -17.61 16.57 27.18
CA ARG A 287 -18.98 16.18 27.53
C ARG A 287 -19.83 15.71 26.34
N SER A 288 -19.48 16.09 25.11
CA SER A 288 -20.21 15.71 23.89
C SER A 288 -19.25 15.31 22.77
N GLU A 289 -19.76 14.57 21.79
CA GLU A 289 -19.00 14.15 20.61
C GLU A 289 -18.58 15.36 19.76
N ASP A 290 -19.50 16.30 19.54
CA ASP A 290 -19.21 17.52 18.78
C ASP A 290 -18.14 18.37 19.44
N CYS A 291 -18.19 18.50 20.78
CA CYS A 291 -17.14 19.19 21.51
C CYS A 291 -15.80 18.45 21.45
N PHE A 292 -15.81 17.12 21.37
CA PHE A 292 -14.59 16.33 21.22
C PHE A 292 -13.97 16.56 19.85
N ASN A 293 -14.76 16.49 18.79
CA ASN A 293 -14.33 16.75 17.42
C ASN A 293 -13.78 18.18 17.28
N GLN A 294 -14.47 19.18 17.84
CA GLN A 294 -13.96 20.57 17.87
C GLN A 294 -12.68 20.71 18.70
N HIS A 295 -12.55 19.97 19.80
CA HIS A 295 -11.33 19.98 20.59
C HIS A 295 -10.14 19.42 19.81
N VAL A 296 -10.30 18.26 19.17
CA VAL A 296 -9.27 17.63 18.34
C VAL A 296 -8.86 18.59 17.22
N LYS A 297 -9.84 19.14 16.49
CA LYS A 297 -9.62 20.12 15.42
C LYS A 297 -8.83 21.34 15.88
N ARG A 298 -9.18 21.92 17.02
CA ARG A 298 -8.54 23.16 17.52
C ARG A 298 -7.21 22.95 18.24
N ARG A 299 -6.93 21.75 18.76
CA ARG A 299 -5.79 21.52 19.67
C ARG A 299 -4.76 20.51 19.16
N HIS A 300 -5.15 19.64 18.24
CA HIS A 300 -4.33 18.50 17.84
C HIS A 300 -4.14 18.35 16.33
N GLU A 301 -4.92 19.08 15.52
CA GLU A 301 -4.84 19.00 14.05
C GLU A 301 -3.64 19.76 13.47
N GLU A 302 -3.30 20.95 14.01
CA GLU A 302 -2.27 21.84 13.46
C GLU A 302 -0.90 21.16 13.24
N PRO A 303 -0.32 20.40 14.20
CA PRO A 303 0.95 19.72 13.97
C PRO A 303 0.89 18.69 12.85
N ILE A 304 -0.26 18.03 12.68
CA ILE A 304 -0.48 16.99 11.65
C ILE A 304 -0.69 17.64 10.28
N ALA A 305 -1.46 18.74 10.24
CA ALA A 305 -1.64 19.55 9.04
C ALA A 305 -0.30 20.07 8.53
N HIS A 306 0.55 20.58 9.43
CA HIS A 306 1.90 21.04 9.09
C HIS A 306 2.76 19.93 8.46
N LEU A 307 2.69 18.70 8.98
CA LEU A 307 3.35 17.54 8.36
C LEU A 307 2.78 17.24 6.97
N ALA A 308 1.46 17.23 6.82
CA ALA A 308 0.81 17.01 5.54
C ALA A 308 1.25 18.05 4.49
N ASP A 309 1.25 19.33 4.85
CA ASP A 309 1.71 20.42 3.98
C ASP A 309 3.19 20.27 3.60
N LEU A 310 4.05 19.88 4.56
CA LEU A 310 5.45 19.58 4.29
C LEU A 310 5.61 18.44 3.28
N TRP A 311 4.83 17.36 3.41
CA TRP A 311 4.89 16.23 2.48
C TRP A 311 4.31 16.56 1.10
N ILE A 312 3.23 17.34 1.04
CA ILE A 312 2.63 17.81 -0.20
C ILE A 312 3.59 18.74 -0.95
N SER A 313 4.19 19.71 -0.26
CA SER A 313 5.15 20.65 -0.87
C SER A 313 6.43 19.99 -1.41
N ARG A 314 6.72 18.76 -0.96
CA ARG A 314 7.83 17.92 -1.42
C ARG A 314 7.41 16.82 -2.38
N GLU A 315 6.17 16.85 -2.87
CA GLU A 315 5.60 15.89 -3.80
C GLU A 315 5.56 14.44 -3.28
N LEU A 316 5.67 14.24 -1.96
CA LEU A 316 5.66 12.93 -1.31
C LEU A 316 4.24 12.36 -1.11
N MET A 317 3.21 13.18 -1.34
CA MET A 317 1.78 12.84 -1.18
C MET A 317 0.99 12.87 -2.51
N MET A 318 1.67 13.04 -3.64
CA MET A 318 1.03 13.41 -4.92
C MET A 318 0.45 12.25 -5.73
N ASN A 319 0.52 11.01 -5.23
CA ASN A 319 0.02 9.87 -5.99
C ASN A 319 -1.51 9.81 -5.89
N ALA A 320 -2.18 9.99 -7.02
CA ALA A 320 -3.59 9.64 -7.16
C ALA A 320 -3.81 8.16 -6.84
N VAL A 321 -5.01 7.82 -6.36
CA VAL A 321 -5.37 6.42 -6.11
C VAL A 321 -5.65 5.76 -7.44
N ASP A 322 -4.88 4.73 -7.73
CA ASP A 322 -5.07 3.92 -8.92
C ASP A 322 -6.17 2.86 -8.67
N ALA A 323 -7.32 3.07 -9.31
CA ALA A 323 -8.43 2.12 -9.28
C ALA A 323 -8.12 0.79 -10.01
N GLY A 324 -6.96 0.64 -10.66
CA GLY A 324 -6.48 -0.66 -11.15
C GLY A 324 -5.83 -1.54 -10.07
N GLN A 325 -5.44 -0.95 -8.94
CA GLN A 325 -4.75 -1.65 -7.84
C GLN A 325 -5.45 -1.51 -6.49
N VAL A 326 -6.23 -0.44 -6.28
CA VAL A 326 -6.90 -0.17 -5.00
C VAL A 326 -8.38 -0.48 -5.07
N CYS A 327 -8.87 -1.33 -4.16
CA CYS A 327 -10.30 -1.54 -4.02
C CYS A 327 -10.97 -0.29 -3.46
N THR A 328 -11.80 0.36 -4.25
CA THR A 328 -12.49 1.61 -3.88
C THR A 328 -13.69 1.41 -2.93
N THR A 329 -13.97 0.16 -2.53
CA THR A 329 -15.03 -0.15 -1.54
C THR A 329 -14.45 -0.24 -0.13
N CYS A 330 -13.28 -0.84 0.06
CA CYS A 330 -12.64 -1.01 1.37
C CYS A 330 -11.33 -0.22 1.53
N TRP A 331 -10.75 0.28 0.44
CA TRP A 331 -9.45 0.95 0.32
C TRP A 331 -8.25 0.05 0.63
N GLU A 332 -8.37 -1.23 0.31
CA GLU A 332 -7.26 -2.18 0.30
C GLU A 332 -6.48 -2.05 -1.03
N VAL A 333 -5.16 -2.04 -0.94
CA VAL A 333 -4.21 -2.00 -2.06
C VAL A 333 -3.80 -3.43 -2.36
N LEU A 334 -4.09 -3.89 -3.58
CA LEU A 334 -3.82 -5.25 -4.00
C LEU A 334 -2.59 -5.29 -4.91
N PRO A 335 -1.76 -6.36 -4.85
CA PRO A 335 -0.51 -6.40 -5.61
C PRO A 335 -0.68 -6.38 -7.12
N ASN A 336 -1.81 -6.88 -7.63
CA ASN A 336 -2.08 -6.97 -9.07
C ASN A 336 -3.59 -7.02 -9.36
N ALA A 337 -3.95 -6.86 -10.64
CA ALA A 337 -5.34 -6.81 -11.10
C ALA A 337 -6.11 -8.13 -10.85
N THR A 338 -5.44 -9.29 -10.92
CA THR A 338 -6.07 -10.59 -10.64
C THR A 338 -6.51 -10.70 -9.17
N GLN A 339 -5.67 -10.23 -8.23
CA GLN A 339 -6.01 -10.18 -6.81
C GLN A 339 -7.09 -9.15 -6.52
N LEU A 340 -7.07 -7.98 -7.18
CA LEU A 340 -8.14 -6.98 -7.03
C LEU A 340 -9.51 -7.53 -7.49
N GLN A 341 -9.57 -8.17 -8.65
CA GLN A 341 -10.83 -8.74 -9.14
C GLN A 341 -11.34 -9.87 -8.24
N ALA A 342 -10.45 -10.78 -7.82
CA ALA A 342 -10.82 -11.84 -6.88
C ALA A 342 -11.29 -11.26 -5.54
N HIS A 343 -10.58 -10.28 -4.97
CA HIS A 343 -10.97 -9.59 -3.76
C HIS A 343 -12.38 -9.00 -3.85
N ILE A 344 -12.68 -8.26 -4.93
CA ILE A 344 -14.00 -7.64 -5.10
C ILE A 344 -15.11 -8.71 -5.18
N LEU A 345 -14.90 -9.76 -5.97
CA LEU A 345 -15.87 -10.85 -6.10
C LEU A 345 -16.07 -11.57 -4.75
N VAL A 346 -15.00 -11.89 -4.04
CA VAL A 346 -15.06 -12.65 -2.79
C VAL A 346 -15.61 -11.81 -1.64
N ALA A 347 -15.11 -10.59 -1.43
CA ALA A 347 -15.38 -9.78 -0.25
C ALA A 347 -16.56 -8.81 -0.40
N HIS A 348 -16.90 -8.38 -1.61
CA HIS A 348 -17.88 -7.29 -1.83
C HIS A 348 -19.12 -7.68 -2.61
N THR A 349 -19.23 -8.96 -3.02
CA THR A 349 -20.48 -9.53 -3.54
C THR A 349 -21.16 -10.49 -2.55
N SER A 350 -20.56 -10.67 -1.37
CA SER A 350 -21.12 -11.46 -0.28
C SER A 350 -22.03 -10.64 0.63
N THR A 351 -22.92 -11.33 1.35
CA THR A 351 -23.76 -10.78 2.41
C THR A 351 -23.23 -11.10 3.81
N ASN A 352 -22.12 -11.82 3.93
CA ASN A 352 -21.50 -12.20 5.20
C ASN A 352 -19.97 -12.14 5.08
N PRO A 353 -19.23 -11.59 6.06
CA PRO A 353 -17.79 -11.37 5.95
C PRO A 353 -16.96 -12.66 5.89
N LEU A 354 -17.54 -13.82 6.24
CA LEU A 354 -16.93 -15.15 6.20
C LEU A 354 -17.60 -16.09 5.20
N VAL A 355 -18.35 -15.56 4.24
CA VAL A 355 -18.90 -16.34 3.12
C VAL A 355 -18.33 -15.78 1.83
N CYS A 356 -17.79 -16.64 0.98
CA CYS A 356 -17.20 -16.21 -0.27
C CYS A 356 -18.29 -15.72 -1.24
N GLY A 357 -18.27 -14.46 -1.64
CA GLY A 357 -19.25 -13.90 -2.57
C GLY A 357 -19.18 -14.50 -3.98
N TRP A 358 -18.05 -15.11 -4.34
CA TRP A 358 -17.86 -15.74 -5.63
C TRP A 358 -18.42 -17.18 -5.65
N CYS A 359 -17.91 -18.08 -4.81
CA CYS A 359 -18.29 -19.49 -4.82
C CYS A 359 -19.39 -19.87 -3.81
N ASN A 360 -19.73 -18.98 -2.86
CA ASN A 360 -20.62 -19.21 -1.71
C ASN A 360 -20.10 -20.27 -0.72
N LEU A 361 -18.81 -20.56 -0.69
CA LEU A 361 -18.22 -21.38 0.36
C LEU A 361 -18.28 -20.63 1.70
N GLU A 362 -18.72 -21.33 2.74
CA GLU A 362 -18.93 -20.76 4.08
C GLU A 362 -17.77 -21.12 5.03
N PHE A 363 -17.21 -20.11 5.69
CA PHE A 363 -16.16 -20.23 6.71
C PHE A 363 -16.72 -19.95 8.12
N THR A 364 -18.04 -19.85 8.25
CA THR A 364 -18.78 -19.55 9.49
C THR A 364 -18.86 -20.74 10.45
N ALA A 365 -18.58 -21.96 9.97
CA ALA A 365 -18.66 -23.18 10.78
C ALA A 365 -17.56 -23.27 11.85
N TYR A 366 -16.47 -22.53 11.70
CA TYR A 366 -15.39 -22.52 12.68
C TYR A 366 -15.71 -21.53 13.83
N PRO A 367 -15.60 -21.93 15.11
CA PRO A 367 -16.07 -21.11 16.24
C PRO A 367 -15.39 -19.75 16.42
N ASP A 368 -14.09 -19.64 16.09
CA ASP A 368 -13.33 -18.41 16.22
C ASP A 368 -13.16 -17.69 14.86
N PRO A 369 -13.85 -16.55 14.64
CA PRO A 369 -13.74 -15.77 13.41
C PRO A 369 -12.31 -15.27 13.11
N LEU A 370 -11.48 -15.05 14.13
CA LEU A 370 -10.11 -14.54 13.94
C LEU A 370 -9.16 -15.63 13.44
N VAL A 371 -9.49 -16.90 13.66
CA VAL A 371 -8.79 -18.04 13.06
C VAL A 371 -9.34 -18.37 11.69
N ALA A 372 -10.67 -18.31 11.52
CA ALA A 372 -11.31 -18.56 10.23
C ALA A 372 -10.94 -17.53 9.16
N PHE A 373 -10.79 -16.25 9.54
CA PHE A 373 -10.59 -15.16 8.60
C PHE A 373 -9.25 -15.24 7.82
N PRO A 374 -8.09 -15.54 8.42
CA PRO A 374 -6.87 -15.80 7.66
C PRO A 374 -6.99 -16.94 6.63
N ILE A 375 -7.73 -18.01 6.95
CA ILE A 375 -8.01 -19.12 6.02
C ILE A 375 -8.92 -18.63 4.88
N PHE A 376 -9.92 -17.82 5.20
CA PHE A 376 -10.76 -17.14 4.20
C PHE A 376 -9.91 -16.26 3.25
N LEU A 377 -8.89 -15.55 3.76
CA LEU A 377 -7.99 -14.77 2.91
C LEU A 377 -7.10 -15.65 2.02
N ASN A 378 -6.71 -16.85 2.47
CA ASN A 378 -6.05 -17.83 1.60
C ASN A 378 -6.99 -18.28 0.46
N HIS A 379 -8.26 -18.53 0.78
CA HIS A 379 -9.29 -18.85 -0.20
C HIS A 379 -9.49 -17.73 -1.24
N GLU A 380 -9.52 -16.47 -0.80
CA GLU A 380 -9.56 -15.29 -1.67
C GLU A 380 -8.35 -15.24 -2.63
N ARG A 381 -7.14 -15.53 -2.13
CA ARG A 381 -5.93 -15.60 -2.94
C ARG A 381 -5.94 -16.79 -3.90
N ASN A 382 -6.50 -17.93 -3.51
CA ASN A 382 -6.64 -19.08 -4.40
C ASN A 382 -7.61 -18.80 -5.55
N HIS A 383 -8.67 -18.01 -5.31
CA HIS A 383 -9.50 -17.46 -6.38
C HIS A 383 -8.70 -16.54 -7.32
N ALA A 384 -7.80 -15.71 -6.79
CA ALA A 384 -6.91 -14.90 -7.62
C ALA A 384 -5.97 -15.76 -8.49
N ARG A 385 -5.53 -16.94 -8.01
CA ARG A 385 -4.72 -17.87 -8.81
C ARG A 385 -5.46 -18.36 -10.05
N VAL A 386 -6.77 -18.62 -9.95
CA VAL A 386 -7.59 -19.00 -11.12
C VAL A 386 -7.60 -17.88 -12.16
N LEU A 387 -7.78 -16.63 -11.73
CA LEU A 387 -7.70 -15.47 -12.62
C LEU A 387 -6.29 -15.28 -13.20
N HIS A 388 -5.25 -15.58 -12.42
CA HIS A 388 -3.85 -15.53 -12.85
C HIS A 388 -3.53 -16.57 -13.92
N SER A 389 -4.08 -17.79 -13.81
CA SER A 389 -3.99 -18.79 -14.87
C SER A 389 -4.60 -18.27 -16.18
N GLN A 390 -5.76 -17.62 -16.12
CA GLN A 390 -6.36 -16.99 -17.30
C GLN A 390 -5.51 -15.83 -17.84
N ALA A 391 -4.89 -15.04 -16.95
CA ALA A 391 -3.98 -13.97 -17.33
C ALA A 391 -2.76 -14.51 -18.12
N LEU A 392 -2.24 -15.68 -17.75
CA LEU A 392 -1.17 -16.38 -18.47
C LEU A 392 -1.63 -16.88 -19.85
N GLU A 393 -2.80 -17.53 -19.90
CA GLU A 393 -3.37 -18.04 -21.16
C GLU A 393 -3.63 -16.91 -22.16
N SER A 394 -4.08 -15.75 -21.67
CA SER A 394 -4.29 -14.54 -22.46
C SER A 394 -3.02 -13.71 -22.69
N LYS A 395 -1.84 -14.19 -22.26
CA LYS A 395 -0.53 -13.54 -22.40
C LYS A 395 -0.48 -12.12 -21.83
N ARG A 396 -1.25 -11.87 -20.78
CA ARG A 396 -1.26 -10.58 -20.08
C ARG A 396 -0.16 -10.52 -19.03
N THR A 397 0.07 -11.62 -18.32
CA THR A 397 1.19 -11.79 -17.40
C THR A 397 2.16 -12.87 -17.89
N PHE A 398 3.41 -12.77 -17.44
CA PHE A 398 4.43 -13.81 -17.60
C PHE A 398 4.86 -14.39 -16.24
N ASP A 399 4.35 -13.85 -15.14
CA ASP A 399 4.68 -14.33 -13.82
C ASP A 399 4.04 -15.72 -13.60
N PRO A 400 4.76 -16.68 -13.00
CA PRO A 400 4.19 -17.98 -12.72
C PRO A 400 3.00 -17.85 -11.77
N VAL A 401 2.02 -18.75 -11.92
CA VAL A 401 0.90 -18.82 -10.97
C VAL A 401 1.47 -19.02 -9.56
N PRO A 402 1.08 -18.21 -8.56
CA PRO A 402 1.48 -18.42 -7.18
C PRO A 402 1.18 -19.85 -6.69
N GLU A 403 1.82 -20.29 -5.62
CA GLU A 403 1.55 -21.59 -5.01
C GLU A 403 0.14 -21.66 -4.38
N LEU A 404 -0.42 -22.87 -4.28
CA LEU A 404 -1.73 -23.10 -3.65
C LEU A 404 -1.60 -22.89 -2.15
N LEU A 405 -2.46 -22.04 -1.60
CA LEU A 405 -2.52 -21.83 -0.15
C LEU A 405 -3.48 -22.82 0.50
N ASN A 406 -3.19 -23.19 1.74
CA ASN A 406 -4.01 -24.12 2.51
C ASN A 406 -5.34 -23.45 2.95
N GLU A 407 -6.46 -24.17 2.76
CA GLU A 407 -7.82 -23.75 3.14
C GLU A 407 -8.47 -24.69 4.20
N ASP A 408 -7.73 -25.68 4.70
CA ASP A 408 -8.20 -26.67 5.67
C ASP A 408 -8.24 -26.13 7.10
N PHE A 409 -9.28 -26.52 7.84
CA PHE A 409 -9.46 -26.16 9.25
C PHE A 409 -8.82 -27.17 10.23
N SER A 410 -8.03 -28.15 9.75
CA SER A 410 -7.37 -29.10 10.65
C SER A 410 -6.38 -28.38 11.57
N ALA A 411 -6.22 -28.87 12.80
CA ALA A 411 -5.32 -28.25 13.76
C ALA A 411 -3.88 -28.21 13.23
N GLU A 412 -3.47 -29.26 12.51
CA GLU A 412 -2.18 -29.36 11.84
C GLU A 412 -2.02 -28.32 10.72
N ALA A 413 -3.05 -28.13 9.88
CA ALA A 413 -3.04 -27.12 8.82
C ALA A 413 -2.99 -25.70 9.37
N ILE A 414 -3.76 -25.41 10.42
CA ILE A 414 -3.75 -24.10 11.09
C ILE A 414 -2.37 -23.84 11.70
N ALA A 415 -1.79 -24.81 12.40
CA ALA A 415 -0.45 -24.70 12.97
C ALA A 415 0.61 -24.47 11.87
N ALA A 416 0.54 -25.22 10.76
CA ALA A 416 1.44 -25.07 9.63
C ALA A 416 1.31 -23.70 8.96
N MET A 417 0.09 -23.18 8.78
CA MET A 417 -0.16 -21.85 8.25
C MET A 417 0.46 -20.76 9.14
N LEU A 418 0.24 -20.85 10.46
CA LEU A 418 0.80 -19.90 11.42
C LEU A 418 2.34 -19.95 11.46
N ALA A 419 2.93 -21.13 11.27
CA ALA A 419 4.37 -21.34 11.17
C ALA A 419 4.95 -20.79 9.86
N ALA A 420 4.35 -21.10 8.71
CA ALA A 420 4.80 -20.61 7.40
C ALA A 420 4.76 -19.08 7.29
N GLN A 421 3.77 -18.44 7.93
CA GLN A 421 3.71 -16.98 8.05
C GLN A 421 4.88 -16.43 8.88
N ALA A 422 5.35 -17.15 9.90
CA ALA A 422 6.53 -16.75 10.68
C ALA A 422 7.85 -16.94 9.91
N GLU A 423 7.96 -17.96 9.06
CA GLU A 423 9.18 -18.25 8.27
C GLU A 423 9.32 -17.36 7.02
N GLY A 424 8.21 -17.04 6.35
CA GLY A 424 8.20 -16.14 5.18
C GLY A 424 8.80 -14.77 5.49
N ASP A 425 8.59 -14.27 6.71
CA ASP A 425 9.11 -13.00 7.20
C ASP A 425 10.63 -13.04 7.47
N ALA A 426 11.17 -14.18 7.90
CA ALA A 426 12.61 -14.38 8.08
C ALA A 426 13.35 -14.49 6.73
N SER A 427 12.69 -15.00 5.69
CA SER A 427 13.30 -15.14 4.36
C SER A 427 13.38 -13.82 3.57
N LYS A 428 12.41 -12.91 3.75
CA LYS A 428 12.39 -11.59 3.10
C LYS A 428 13.45 -10.62 3.65
N SER A 429 13.93 -10.81 4.88
CA SER A 429 15.05 -10.04 5.44
C SER A 429 16.41 -10.41 4.82
N SER A 430 16.50 -11.53 4.09
CA SER A 430 17.76 -12.06 3.56
C SER A 430 18.00 -11.80 2.06
N LYS A 431 17.02 -11.28 1.32
CA LYS A 431 17.13 -11.04 -0.14
C LYS A 431 17.23 -9.55 -0.48
N SER A 432 18.33 -8.90 -0.07
CA SER A 432 18.79 -7.67 -0.72
C SER A 432 19.50 -8.01 -2.05
N PRO A 433 19.26 -7.27 -3.15
CA PRO A 433 19.95 -7.52 -4.41
C PRO A 433 21.44 -7.20 -4.26
N LYS A 434 22.32 -8.20 -4.46
CA LYS A 434 23.77 -7.99 -4.59
C LYS A 434 24.05 -7.16 -5.85
N SER A 435 24.08 -5.84 -5.74
CA SER A 435 24.62 -4.97 -6.79
C SER A 435 26.14 -5.16 -6.85
N LYS A 436 26.62 -5.77 -7.94
CA LYS A 436 28.05 -5.84 -8.27
C LYS A 436 28.59 -4.43 -8.49
N SER A 437 29.31 -3.87 -7.52
CA SER A 437 30.06 -2.63 -7.70
C SER A 437 31.26 -2.88 -8.62
N GLY A 438 31.19 -2.35 -9.84
CA GLY A 438 32.31 -2.29 -10.78
C GLY A 438 33.42 -1.40 -10.24
N LYS A 439 34.61 -1.98 -10.08
CA LYS A 439 35.83 -1.32 -9.60
C LYS A 439 36.47 -0.52 -10.75
N SER A 440 36.22 0.79 -10.80
CA SER A 440 36.92 1.71 -11.68
C SER A 440 38.34 1.97 -11.15
N LYS A 441 39.34 1.50 -11.90
CA LYS A 441 40.78 1.74 -11.66
C LYS A 441 41.14 3.16 -12.12
N GLY A 442 41.34 4.08 -11.17
CA GLY A 442 42.07 5.33 -11.41
C GLY A 442 43.59 5.07 -11.40
N LYS A 443 44.25 5.36 -12.52
CA LYS A 443 45.71 5.35 -12.67
C LYS A 443 46.31 6.58 -11.99
N GLY A 444 47.29 6.38 -11.12
CA GLY A 444 48.25 7.39 -10.67
C GLY A 444 49.61 6.73 -10.42
N LYS A 445 50.52 6.83 -11.40
CA LYS A 445 51.98 6.80 -11.20
C LYS A 445 52.37 8.24 -10.84
N ASP A 446 53.33 8.58 -9.99
CA ASP A 446 54.71 8.09 -9.96
C ASP A 446 55.40 8.55 -8.64
N LYS A 447 56.36 7.73 -8.15
CA LYS A 447 57.62 8.06 -7.41
C LYS A 447 57.57 9.06 -6.24
N SER A 448 58.11 8.76 -5.05
CA SER A 448 59.53 8.47 -4.83
C SER A 448 59.85 8.19 -3.35
N LYS A 449 61.04 7.59 -3.17
CA LYS A 449 61.69 6.99 -1.99
C LYS A 449 61.86 7.90 -0.75
N GLY A 450 61.86 7.28 0.43
CA GLY A 450 62.48 7.81 1.65
C GLY A 450 62.60 6.74 2.75
N LYS A 451 63.82 6.26 3.00
CA LYS A 451 64.19 5.28 4.05
C LYS A 451 64.24 5.96 5.43
N SER A 452 63.89 5.24 6.51
CA SER A 452 64.79 4.97 7.67
C SER A 452 64.05 4.37 8.88
N SER A 453 64.37 3.09 9.13
CA SER A 453 64.74 2.40 10.37
C SER A 453 64.05 2.61 11.74
N PRO A 454 64.11 1.57 12.62
CA PRO A 454 63.18 1.33 13.72
C PRO A 454 63.78 1.58 15.11
N LYS A 455 62.95 1.63 16.17
CA LYS A 455 63.39 1.23 17.52
C LYS A 455 62.25 0.97 18.52
N LYS A 456 62.43 -0.18 19.19
CA LYS A 456 62.17 -0.54 20.60
C LYS A 456 60.79 -1.07 21.03
N LYS A 457 60.84 -2.39 21.32
CA LYS A 457 60.59 -3.05 22.62
C LYS A 457 59.26 -2.76 23.32
N LYS A 458 58.40 -3.77 23.38
CA LYS A 458 58.43 -4.74 24.49
C LYS A 458 57.90 -6.08 24.03
#